data_AF-A0A812RPK9-F1
#
_entry.id   AF-A0A812RPK9-F1
#
_cell.length_a   1.000
_cell.length_b   1.000
_cell.length_c   1.000
_cell.angle_alpha   90.00
_cell.angle_beta   90.00
_cell.angle_gamma   90.00
#
_symmetry.space_group_name_H-M   'P 1'
#
loop_
_entity.id
_entity.type
_entity.pdbx_description
1 polymer ?
#
loop_
_entity_poly.entity_id
_entity_poly.type
_entity_poly.pdbx_seq_one_letter_code
_entity_poly.pdbx_strand_id
1 'polypeptide(L)'
;ETYKYTGLHFGSRIAFDKQKRLYFSIGERGHQDDAQDPKLPNGKVHRINRDGSIPTDNPFADGNEGMPSVFTYGNRNPQGLATHPRSGAIWETEHGPMGGDEVNILKSGANYGWPKITYGINYNGLAISDQQRAKGMEQPVYYWVPSIAVCGVEFCRGEEFPRWRNNLIVSGLSYETVQRLAIANGRVMHNEQLLKGAGRVRDIAIDPSGAIYAVLNGPDMVVKLTNDGAAIVSAQEPVADSKAPAALAFEMKTLEGEPVNLADEYAGKVVLFVNVASKCGYTRQYAGLQALNEKYADQGLEIVGVPCNQFGGQEPGTAEEIATFCSTKYGVDFDMLEKVEVNGDGQAPLYKYLTKESPHPGAIKWNFEKFLVGRDGKVVGRYASGVAPGDADFVADIEKELAKK
;
A
#
# COMPACT_ATOMS: atom_id res chain seq x y z
N GLU A 1 2.45 39.14 12.62
CA GLU A 1 0.98 39.03 12.78
C GLU A 1 0.59 37.57 12.59
N THR A 2 -0.12 36.96 13.55
CA THR A 2 -0.43 35.51 13.58
C THR A 2 -1.76 35.14 12.94
N TYR A 3 -2.60 36.12 12.63
CA TYR A 3 -3.89 35.93 11.96
C TYR A 3 -3.78 36.28 10.48
N LYS A 4 -4.36 35.45 9.61
CA LYS A 4 -4.37 35.65 8.15
C LYS A 4 -5.80 35.74 7.61
N TYR A 5 -6.11 36.86 6.97
CA TYR A 5 -7.42 37.13 6.39
C TYR A 5 -7.54 36.59 4.97
N THR A 6 -7.74 35.28 4.84
CA THR A 6 -7.94 34.60 3.55
C THR A 6 -9.09 33.60 3.59
N GLY A 7 -9.61 33.20 2.43
CA GLY A 7 -10.69 32.19 2.32
C GLY A 7 -10.19 30.76 2.14
N LEU A 8 -8.88 30.51 2.25
CA LEU A 8 -8.24 29.28 1.78
C LEU A 8 -7.54 28.53 2.92
N HIS A 9 -7.47 27.20 2.81
CA HIS A 9 -6.56 26.36 3.60
C HIS A 9 -6.65 26.55 5.12
N PHE A 10 -7.84 26.37 5.68
CA PHE A 10 -8.06 26.46 7.13
C PHE A 10 -7.42 25.29 7.89
N GLY A 11 -7.35 24.11 7.27
CA GLY A 11 -7.10 22.85 7.97
C GLY A 11 -8.29 22.47 8.85
N SER A 12 -8.14 22.61 10.17
CA SER A 12 -9.17 22.46 11.21
C SER A 12 -9.54 21.05 11.63
N ARG A 13 -8.75 20.03 11.32
CA ARG A 13 -9.01 18.67 11.81
C ARG A 13 -8.53 18.52 13.24
N ILE A 14 -9.23 17.71 14.04
CA ILE A 14 -8.87 17.39 15.43
C ILE A 14 -8.75 15.87 15.59
N ALA A 15 -7.73 15.42 16.33
CA ALA A 15 -7.57 14.03 16.76
C ALA A 15 -7.03 13.95 18.20
N PHE A 16 -7.16 12.78 18.83
CA PHE A 16 -6.63 12.54 20.17
C PHE A 16 -5.70 11.33 20.20
N ASP A 17 -4.55 11.46 20.85
CA ASP A 17 -3.65 10.33 21.06
C ASP A 17 -4.11 9.41 22.21
N LYS A 18 -3.30 8.36 22.49
CA LYS A 18 -3.57 7.41 23.58
C LYS A 18 -3.52 8.06 24.96
N GLN A 19 -2.75 9.14 25.12
CA GLN A 19 -2.67 9.95 26.34
C GLN A 19 -3.75 11.02 26.42
N LYS A 20 -4.69 11.05 25.46
CA LYS A 20 -5.79 12.04 25.37
C LYS A 20 -5.31 13.48 25.18
N ARG A 21 -4.10 13.67 24.64
CA ARG A 21 -3.64 14.97 24.14
C ARG A 21 -4.34 15.27 22.81
N LEU A 22 -4.70 16.54 22.61
CA LEU A 22 -5.43 17.02 21.46
C LEU A 22 -4.44 17.49 20.39
N TYR A 23 -4.57 16.90 19.20
CA TYR A 23 -3.88 17.33 17.98
C TYR A 23 -4.84 18.08 17.09
N PHE A 24 -4.42 19.20 16.52
CA PHE A 24 -5.24 19.95 15.58
C PHE A 24 -4.43 20.59 14.47
N SER A 25 -5.00 20.68 13.27
CA SER A 25 -4.32 21.25 12.11
C SER A 25 -4.72 22.69 11.82
N ILE A 26 -3.75 23.46 11.32
CA ILE A 26 -3.96 24.79 10.74
C ILE A 26 -3.22 24.83 9.40
N GLY A 27 -3.94 25.04 8.30
CA GLY A 27 -3.31 25.21 6.98
C GLY A 27 -2.56 26.54 6.84
N GLU A 28 -1.79 26.73 5.76
CA GLU A 28 -0.94 27.91 5.59
C GLU A 28 -1.68 29.18 5.14
N ARG A 29 -3.00 29.08 4.92
CA ARG A 29 -3.89 30.23 4.64
C ARG A 29 -3.53 31.02 3.37
N GLY A 30 -2.84 30.43 2.40
CA GLY A 30 -2.35 31.10 1.20
C GLY A 30 -1.03 31.87 1.37
N HIS A 31 -0.42 31.80 2.56
CA HIS A 31 0.91 32.35 2.86
C HIS A 31 1.93 31.21 2.98
N GLN A 32 2.35 30.65 1.84
CA GLN A 32 3.09 29.40 1.81
C GLN A 32 4.37 29.40 2.65
N ASP A 33 5.12 30.52 2.69
CA ASP A 33 6.38 30.59 3.45
C ASP A 33 6.19 30.49 4.97
N ASP A 34 5.00 30.84 5.48
CA ASP A 34 4.68 30.72 6.90
C ASP A 34 4.67 29.26 7.37
N ALA A 35 4.46 28.31 6.45
CA ALA A 35 4.53 26.88 6.75
C ALA A 35 5.92 26.48 7.27
N GLN A 36 6.99 27.15 6.83
CA GLN A 36 8.38 26.87 7.22
C GLN A 36 8.82 27.55 8.52
N ASP A 37 8.07 28.54 9.01
CA ASP A 37 8.39 29.21 10.27
C ASP A 37 7.63 28.55 11.44
N PRO A 38 8.30 27.79 12.33
CA PRO A 38 7.67 27.18 13.50
C PRO A 38 7.17 28.21 14.54
N LYS A 39 7.55 29.50 14.42
CA LYS A 39 7.06 30.59 15.29
C LYS A 39 5.71 31.15 14.83
N LEU A 40 5.19 30.69 13.70
CA LEU A 40 3.87 31.04 13.18
C LEU A 40 2.91 29.84 13.28
N PRO A 41 1.60 30.08 13.48
CA PRO A 41 0.63 29.00 13.64
C PRO A 41 0.20 28.35 12.32
N ASN A 42 0.55 28.95 11.18
CA ASN A 42 0.05 28.56 9.87
C ASN A 42 0.89 27.45 9.24
N GLY A 43 0.23 26.47 8.62
CA GLY A 43 0.91 25.33 7.96
C GLY A 43 1.53 24.35 8.95
N LYS A 44 0.78 24.02 10.00
CA LYS A 44 1.23 23.24 11.17
C LYS A 44 0.21 22.18 11.58
N VAL A 45 0.69 21.17 12.29
CA VAL A 45 -0.12 20.42 13.25
C VAL A 45 0.33 20.78 14.66
N HIS A 46 -0.62 21.14 15.50
CA HIS A 46 -0.41 21.51 16.90
C HIS A 46 -0.79 20.36 17.83
N ARG A 47 -0.19 20.33 19.03
CA ARG A 47 -0.50 19.41 20.12
C ARG A 47 -0.63 20.16 21.44
N ILE A 48 -1.74 19.97 22.13
CA ILE A 48 -2.02 20.51 23.47
C ILE A 48 -2.59 19.42 24.39
N ASN A 49 -2.54 19.62 25.70
CA ASN A 49 -3.27 18.79 26.66
C ASN A 49 -4.78 19.04 26.55
N ARG A 50 -5.58 18.14 27.13
CA ARG A 50 -7.05 18.23 27.07
C ARG A 50 -7.62 19.48 27.76
N ASP A 51 -6.89 20.02 28.73
CA ASP A 51 -7.22 21.26 29.44
C ASP A 51 -6.70 22.53 28.73
N GLY A 52 -6.06 22.38 27.57
CA GLY A 52 -5.47 23.48 26.79
C GLY A 52 -4.03 23.84 27.18
N SER A 53 -3.46 23.22 28.22
CA SER A 53 -2.06 23.46 28.59
C SER A 53 -1.09 22.84 27.56
N ILE A 54 0.16 23.33 27.55
CA ILE A 54 1.19 22.83 26.64
C ILE A 54 1.85 21.56 27.23
N PRO A 55 1.90 20.44 26.50
CA PRO A 55 2.69 19.28 26.90
C PRO A 55 4.17 19.66 27.01
N THR A 56 4.81 19.31 28.12
CA THR A 56 6.23 19.62 28.37
C THR A 56 7.18 18.89 27.42
N ASP A 57 6.70 17.82 26.77
CA ASP A 57 7.41 17.06 25.75
C ASP A 57 7.15 17.56 24.31
N ASN A 58 6.53 18.74 24.13
CA ASN A 58 6.44 19.37 22.81
C ASN A 58 7.84 19.80 22.31
N PRO A 59 8.09 19.73 20.99
CA PRO A 59 9.40 20.03 20.43
C PRO A 59 9.84 21.49 20.64
N PHE A 60 8.88 22.40 20.83
CA PHE A 60 9.11 23.83 21.03
C PHE A 60 8.52 24.33 22.35
N ALA A 61 8.39 23.45 23.36
CA ALA A 61 7.68 23.76 24.61
C ALA A 61 8.18 25.00 25.35
N ASP A 62 9.45 25.38 25.16
CA ASP A 62 10.09 26.55 25.78
C ASP A 62 9.78 27.88 25.05
N GLY A 63 9.23 27.83 23.84
CA GLY A 63 8.89 29.00 23.03
C GLY A 63 10.06 29.66 22.29
N ASN A 64 11.30 29.14 22.39
CA ASN A 64 12.49 29.80 21.83
C ASN A 64 12.61 29.59 20.31
N GLU A 65 12.51 28.33 19.89
CA GLU A 65 12.70 27.89 18.51
C GLU A 65 11.37 27.73 17.73
N GLY A 66 10.23 27.86 18.40
CA GLY A 66 8.90 27.73 17.78
C GLY A 66 7.76 28.03 18.75
N MET A 67 6.53 28.08 18.26
CA MET A 67 5.36 28.22 19.13
C MET A 67 5.21 26.96 20.01
N PRO A 68 4.94 27.11 21.33
CA PRO A 68 4.90 25.97 22.24
C PRO A 68 3.92 24.86 21.87
N SER A 69 2.83 25.18 21.17
CA SER A 69 1.84 24.18 20.73
C SER A 69 2.22 23.46 19.43
N VAL A 70 3.20 23.92 18.66
CA VAL A 70 3.56 23.30 17.37
C VAL A 70 4.16 21.92 17.61
N PHE A 71 3.60 20.92 16.92
CA PHE A 71 4.11 19.55 16.92
C PHE A 71 4.88 19.23 15.63
N THR A 72 4.35 19.65 14.48
CA THR A 72 5.01 19.55 13.16
C THR A 72 4.79 20.83 12.35
N TYR A 73 5.64 21.04 11.35
CA TYR A 73 5.54 22.18 10.45
C TYR A 73 5.84 21.79 9.00
N GLY A 74 5.70 22.75 8.08
CA GLY A 74 5.88 22.52 6.65
C GLY A 74 4.69 21.82 6.01
N ASN A 75 3.47 22.07 6.49
CA ASN A 75 2.23 21.57 5.88
C ASN A 75 1.55 22.67 5.06
N ARG A 76 0.86 22.30 3.98
CA ARG A 76 0.02 23.16 3.16
C ARG A 76 -1.39 23.28 3.72
N ASN A 77 -2.15 22.19 3.69
CA ASN A 77 -3.55 22.21 4.13
C ASN A 77 -4.02 20.84 4.64
N PRO A 78 -3.67 20.47 5.88
CA PRO A 78 -4.09 19.21 6.49
C PRO A 78 -5.60 19.13 6.72
N GLN A 79 -6.25 18.16 6.10
CA GLN A 79 -7.70 17.94 6.15
C GLN A 79 -8.10 16.72 7.00
N GLY A 80 -7.20 15.77 7.23
CA GLY A 80 -7.45 14.56 8.00
C GLY A 80 -6.38 14.30 9.06
N LEU A 81 -6.79 13.73 10.20
CA LEU A 81 -5.94 13.28 11.29
C LEU A 81 -6.55 12.02 11.89
N ALA A 82 -5.74 10.97 12.04
CA ALA A 82 -6.17 9.72 12.68
C ALA A 82 -5.06 9.13 13.56
N THR A 83 -5.46 8.58 14.71
CA THR A 83 -4.51 7.92 15.63
C THR A 83 -4.40 6.45 15.27
N HIS A 84 -3.20 6.01 14.89
CA HIS A 84 -2.96 4.60 14.57
C HIS A 84 -3.24 3.72 15.81
N PRO A 85 -4.12 2.71 15.73
CA PRO A 85 -4.61 1.98 16.91
C PRO A 85 -3.51 1.21 17.65
N ARG A 86 -2.53 0.62 16.93
CA ARG A 86 -1.39 -0.07 17.55
C ARG A 86 -0.27 0.86 18.03
N SER A 87 0.38 1.60 17.12
CA SER A 87 1.53 2.44 17.47
C SER A 87 1.17 3.70 18.26
N GLY A 88 -0.06 4.21 18.13
CA GLY A 88 -0.46 5.50 18.71
C GLY A 88 0.07 6.71 17.92
N ALA A 89 0.76 6.51 16.81
CA ALA A 89 1.23 7.59 15.95
C ALA A 89 0.05 8.32 15.30
N ILE A 90 0.16 9.64 15.15
CA ILE A 90 -0.81 10.44 14.42
C ILE A 90 -0.48 10.39 12.93
N TRP A 91 -1.47 10.04 12.13
CA TRP A 91 -1.45 10.06 10.68
C TRP A 91 -2.21 11.28 10.20
N GLU A 92 -1.76 11.85 9.10
CA GLU A 92 -2.24 13.11 8.57
C GLU A 92 -2.44 12.99 7.05
N THR A 93 -3.43 13.70 6.52
CA THR A 93 -3.66 13.86 5.09
C THR A 93 -3.83 15.32 4.74
N GLU A 94 -3.18 15.77 3.67
CA GLU A 94 -3.28 17.15 3.20
C GLU A 94 -3.45 17.29 1.70
N HIS A 95 -4.08 18.41 1.32
CA HIS A 95 -4.15 18.84 -0.07
C HIS A 95 -2.82 19.39 -0.55
N GLY A 96 -2.31 18.85 -1.64
CA GLY A 96 -1.32 19.48 -2.49
C GLY A 96 -1.90 20.63 -3.31
N PRO A 97 -1.06 21.29 -4.13
CA PRO A 97 -1.50 22.27 -5.13
C PRO A 97 -2.19 21.55 -6.32
N MET A 98 -1.72 21.71 -7.56
CA MET A 98 -2.18 20.90 -8.69
C MET A 98 -1.42 19.57 -8.68
N GLY A 99 -2.00 18.55 -8.04
CA GLY A 99 -1.28 17.32 -7.68
C GLY A 99 -0.55 17.45 -6.35
N GLY A 100 -0.02 16.34 -5.85
CA GLY A 100 0.79 16.29 -4.64
C GLY A 100 -0.01 16.29 -3.34
N ASP A 101 -1.22 15.73 -3.33
CA ASP A 101 -1.89 15.38 -2.07
C ASP A 101 -1.07 14.31 -1.34
N GLU A 102 -1.10 14.31 -0.01
CA GLU A 102 -0.18 13.48 0.79
C GLU A 102 -0.87 12.71 1.92
N VAL A 103 -0.22 11.62 2.34
CA VAL A 103 -0.42 10.92 3.61
C VAL A 103 0.89 10.94 4.39
N ASN A 104 0.86 11.43 5.62
CA ASN A 104 2.03 11.58 6.48
C ASN A 104 1.87 10.84 7.82
N ILE A 105 3.00 10.39 8.38
CA ILE A 105 3.08 9.96 9.79
C ILE A 105 3.78 11.08 10.56
N LEU A 106 3.08 11.70 11.51
CA LEU A 106 3.60 12.85 12.23
C LEU A 106 4.70 12.47 13.23
N LYS A 107 5.85 13.14 13.13
CA LYS A 107 6.99 12.99 14.04
C LYS A 107 7.24 14.30 14.78
N SER A 108 7.49 14.23 16.08
CA SER A 108 7.71 15.43 16.92
C SER A 108 8.83 16.30 16.36
N GLY A 109 8.53 17.57 16.09
CA GLY A 109 9.49 18.57 15.59
C GLY A 109 9.82 18.46 14.11
N ALA A 110 9.18 17.57 13.36
CA ALA A 110 9.52 17.34 11.96
C ALA A 110 8.94 18.40 11.00
N ASN A 111 9.69 18.63 9.91
CA ASN A 111 9.33 19.48 8.78
C ASN A 111 8.82 18.63 7.62
N TYR A 112 7.59 18.83 7.15
CA TYR A 112 7.00 18.14 5.99
C TYR A 112 7.24 18.86 4.67
N GLY A 113 7.93 20.00 4.73
CA GLY A 113 8.66 20.55 3.61
C GLY A 113 7.90 21.52 2.70
N TRP A 114 6.57 21.64 2.78
CA TRP A 114 5.86 22.65 2.00
C TRP A 114 6.32 24.09 2.37
N PRO A 115 6.55 24.99 1.39
CA PRO A 115 6.50 24.80 -0.07
C PRO A 115 7.86 24.47 -0.69
N LYS A 116 8.90 24.29 0.13
CA LYS A 116 10.28 24.03 -0.32
C LYS A 116 10.42 22.71 -1.05
N ILE A 117 9.62 21.71 -0.70
CA ILE A 117 9.43 20.49 -1.49
C ILE A 117 7.94 20.26 -1.72
N THR A 118 7.60 19.71 -2.88
CA THR A 118 6.23 19.30 -3.20
C THR A 118 6.22 18.34 -4.39
N TYR A 119 5.27 17.43 -4.41
CA TYR A 119 4.99 16.57 -5.57
C TYR A 119 4.04 17.21 -6.58
N GLY A 120 3.45 18.36 -6.26
CA GLY A 120 2.52 19.09 -7.11
C GLY A 120 3.15 20.29 -7.82
N ILE A 121 2.41 20.83 -8.78
CA ILE A 121 2.76 22.06 -9.48
C ILE A 121 1.75 23.17 -9.19
N ASN A 122 2.08 24.41 -9.55
CA ASN A 122 1.15 25.52 -9.44
C ASN A 122 0.01 25.34 -10.46
N TYR A 123 -1.17 25.90 -10.18
CA TYR A 123 -2.34 25.81 -11.06
C TYR A 123 -2.15 26.53 -12.41
N ASN A 124 -1.12 27.36 -12.55
CA ASN A 124 -0.70 27.95 -13.83
C ASN A 124 0.25 27.03 -14.65
N GLY A 125 0.55 25.82 -14.16
CA GLY A 125 1.43 24.85 -14.81
C GLY A 125 2.91 24.99 -14.50
N LEU A 126 3.34 26.04 -13.78
CA LEU A 126 4.74 26.23 -13.38
C LEU A 126 5.06 25.46 -12.10
N ALA A 127 6.32 25.07 -11.93
CA ALA A 127 6.80 24.44 -10.70
C ALA A 127 6.70 25.41 -9.51
N ILE A 128 6.28 24.91 -8.34
CA ILE A 128 6.34 25.64 -7.07
C ILE A 128 7.73 25.50 -6.45
N SER A 129 8.29 24.30 -6.54
CA SER A 129 9.66 23.96 -6.17
C SER A 129 10.29 23.12 -7.27
N ASP A 130 11.61 23.26 -7.42
CA ASP A 130 12.45 22.38 -8.22
C ASP A 130 12.82 21.08 -7.49
N GLN A 131 12.42 20.93 -6.22
CA GLN A 131 12.78 19.80 -5.37
C GLN A 131 11.54 19.05 -4.87
N GLN A 132 11.65 17.72 -4.85
CA GLN A 132 10.69 16.82 -4.18
C GLN A 132 11.23 16.29 -2.85
N ARG A 133 12.53 16.46 -2.61
CA ARG A 133 13.27 15.96 -1.45
C ARG A 133 14.35 16.95 -1.07
N ALA A 134 14.49 17.20 0.22
CA ALA A 134 15.56 18.02 0.76
C ALA A 134 15.98 17.49 2.14
N LYS A 135 17.24 17.78 2.52
CA LYS A 135 17.77 17.35 3.82
C LYS A 135 16.96 17.98 4.95
N GLY A 136 16.57 17.18 5.94
CA GLY A 136 15.82 17.63 7.10
C GLY A 136 14.32 17.80 6.86
N MET A 137 13.81 17.40 5.70
CA MET A 137 12.38 17.38 5.39
C MET A 137 11.90 15.93 5.25
N GLU A 138 10.83 15.62 5.95
CA GLU A 138 10.17 14.32 5.90
C GLU A 138 9.50 14.10 4.55
N GLN A 139 9.23 12.83 4.26
CA GLN A 139 8.58 12.42 3.02
C GLN A 139 7.24 11.79 3.35
N PRO A 140 6.23 12.01 2.50
CA PRO A 140 4.96 11.36 2.68
C PRO A 140 5.09 9.85 2.52
N VAL A 141 4.28 9.13 3.28
CA VAL A 141 4.10 7.69 3.14
C VAL A 141 3.48 7.35 1.78
N TYR A 142 2.64 8.25 1.27
CA TYR A 142 2.00 8.14 -0.03
C TYR A 142 1.58 9.51 -0.53
N TYR A 143 1.54 9.67 -1.85
CA TYR A 143 1.06 10.90 -2.47
C TYR A 143 0.25 10.61 -3.74
N TRP A 144 -0.61 11.56 -4.12
CA TRP A 144 -1.41 11.48 -5.35
C TRP A 144 -1.04 12.56 -6.35
N VAL A 145 -0.71 12.14 -7.57
CA VAL A 145 -0.63 12.99 -8.77
C VAL A 145 -1.40 12.26 -9.88
N PRO A 146 -2.59 12.75 -10.30
CA PRO A 146 -3.25 13.98 -9.88
C PRO A 146 -3.85 13.92 -8.46
N SER A 147 -4.07 15.09 -7.85
CA SER A 147 -4.70 15.23 -6.53
C SER A 147 -6.14 14.73 -6.51
N ILE A 148 -6.50 13.98 -5.46
CA ILE A 148 -7.88 13.55 -5.19
C ILE A 148 -8.62 14.53 -4.28
N ALA A 149 -7.98 15.64 -3.89
CA ALA A 149 -8.40 16.51 -2.81
C ALA A 149 -8.71 15.68 -1.55
N VAL A 150 -7.66 14.99 -1.06
CA VAL A 150 -7.73 14.05 0.06
C VAL A 150 -8.21 14.74 1.35
N CYS A 151 -9.18 14.14 2.04
CA CYS A 151 -9.78 14.74 3.23
C CYS A 151 -9.76 13.81 4.44
N GLY A 152 -10.93 13.29 4.86
CA GLY A 152 -11.06 12.46 6.05
C GLY A 152 -10.21 11.19 5.95
N VAL A 153 -9.69 10.77 7.10
CA VAL A 153 -8.84 9.60 7.26
C VAL A 153 -9.19 8.87 8.54
N GLU A 154 -9.30 7.54 8.49
CA GLU A 154 -9.56 6.72 9.68
C GLU A 154 -8.96 5.30 9.51
N PHE A 155 -8.56 4.68 10.61
CA PHE A 155 -8.05 3.31 10.62
C PHE A 155 -9.18 2.28 10.77
N CYS A 156 -9.21 1.31 9.85
CA CYS A 156 -10.09 0.16 9.93
C CYS A 156 -9.91 -0.59 11.27
N ARG A 157 -11.06 -0.87 11.90
CA ARG A 157 -11.21 -1.59 13.17
C ARG A 157 -12.49 -2.41 13.14
N GLY A 158 -12.76 -3.15 14.21
CA GLY A 158 -13.94 -4.01 14.30
C GLY A 158 -13.83 -5.29 13.46
N GLU A 159 -14.95 -5.97 13.31
CA GLU A 159 -15.10 -7.30 12.70
C GLU A 159 -15.88 -7.26 11.37
N GLU A 160 -16.42 -6.11 10.96
CA GLU A 160 -17.12 -5.93 9.67
C GLU A 160 -16.20 -6.27 8.48
N PHE A 161 -14.94 -5.84 8.57
CA PHE A 161 -13.89 -6.07 7.58
C PHE A 161 -12.61 -6.60 8.26
N PRO A 162 -12.59 -7.87 8.71
CA PRO A 162 -11.55 -8.37 9.61
C PRO A 162 -10.16 -8.36 8.94
N ARG A 163 -10.09 -8.57 7.63
CA ARG A 163 -8.86 -8.48 6.82
C ARG A 163 -8.33 -7.06 6.65
N TRP A 164 -9.14 -6.05 6.95
CA TRP A 164 -8.75 -4.65 6.76
C TRP A 164 -8.20 -4.00 8.02
N ARG A 165 -8.09 -4.73 9.13
CA ARG A 165 -7.64 -4.18 10.42
C ARG A 165 -6.32 -3.42 10.29
N ASN A 166 -6.30 -2.17 10.75
CA ASN A 166 -5.19 -1.22 10.66
C ASN A 166 -4.85 -0.70 9.25
N ASN A 167 -5.65 -1.02 8.24
CA ASN A 167 -5.60 -0.28 6.98
C ASN A 167 -6.18 1.11 7.17
N LEU A 168 -5.78 2.03 6.31
CA LEU A 168 -6.22 3.40 6.32
C LEU A 168 -7.36 3.57 5.30
N ILE A 169 -8.48 4.16 5.70
CA ILE A 169 -9.51 4.62 4.78
C ILE A 169 -9.32 6.11 4.60
N VAL A 170 -9.27 6.57 3.36
CA VAL A 170 -9.13 7.98 2.99
C VAL A 170 -10.26 8.40 2.07
N SER A 171 -10.75 9.63 2.25
CA SER A 171 -11.75 10.23 1.37
C SER A 171 -11.11 11.17 0.36
N GLY A 172 -11.73 11.31 -0.82
CA GLY A 172 -11.34 12.28 -1.85
C GLY A 172 -12.54 13.10 -2.32
N LEU A 173 -12.42 14.43 -2.24
CA LEU A 173 -13.42 15.35 -2.78
C LEU A 173 -13.40 15.38 -4.31
N SER A 174 -12.21 15.39 -4.90
CA SER A 174 -11.99 15.27 -6.34
C SER A 174 -11.99 13.78 -6.70
N TYR A 175 -12.50 13.45 -7.89
CA TYR A 175 -12.77 12.08 -8.33
C TYR A 175 -13.81 11.30 -7.48
N GLU A 176 -14.34 11.88 -6.40
CA GLU A 176 -15.47 11.37 -5.62
C GLU A 176 -15.22 9.94 -5.12
N THR A 177 -14.14 9.77 -4.34
CA THR A 177 -13.63 8.44 -3.97
C THR A 177 -13.57 8.19 -2.48
N VAL A 178 -13.80 6.94 -2.08
CA VAL A 178 -13.29 6.37 -0.83
C VAL A 178 -12.23 5.36 -1.22
N GLN A 179 -11.03 5.46 -0.65
CA GLN A 179 -9.93 4.54 -0.92
C GLN A 179 -9.45 3.86 0.36
N ARG A 180 -9.05 2.60 0.26
CA ARG A 180 -8.39 1.83 1.31
C ARG A 180 -6.91 1.70 0.96
N LEU A 181 -6.07 2.19 1.86
CA LEU A 181 -4.63 2.03 1.80
C LEU A 181 -4.20 0.94 2.79
N ALA A 182 -3.66 -0.16 2.27
CA ALA A 182 -2.99 -1.15 3.10
C ALA A 182 -1.56 -0.69 3.35
N ILE A 183 -1.14 -0.63 4.62
CA ILE A 183 0.12 -0.02 5.01
C ILE A 183 0.97 -1.04 5.76
N ALA A 184 2.21 -1.21 5.31
CA ALA A 184 3.23 -1.99 6.00
C ALA A 184 4.53 -1.19 6.06
N ASN A 185 5.20 -1.21 7.22
CA ASN A 185 6.50 -0.56 7.43
C ASN A 185 6.56 0.91 6.97
N GLY A 186 5.48 1.66 7.23
CA GLY A 186 5.39 3.08 6.85
C GLY A 186 5.31 3.32 5.34
N ARG A 187 4.85 2.33 4.56
CA ARG A 187 4.63 2.43 3.11
C ARG A 187 3.25 1.89 2.74
N VAL A 188 2.60 2.52 1.77
CA VAL A 188 1.37 1.96 1.17
C VAL A 188 1.74 0.80 0.26
N MET A 189 1.27 -0.39 0.62
CA MET A 189 1.46 -1.63 -0.14
C MET A 189 0.33 -1.87 -1.14
N HIS A 190 -0.85 -1.33 -0.85
CA HIS A 190 -2.02 -1.48 -1.70
C HIS A 190 -2.88 -0.22 -1.58
N ASN A 191 -3.37 0.28 -2.70
CA ASN A 191 -4.43 1.28 -2.77
C ASN A 191 -5.59 0.68 -3.55
N GLU A 192 -6.77 0.63 -2.92
CA GLU A 192 -8.01 0.12 -3.50
C GLU A 192 -9.08 1.19 -3.42
N GLN A 193 -9.87 1.34 -4.47
CA GLN A 193 -11.03 2.22 -4.46
C GLN A 193 -12.29 1.45 -4.02
N LEU A 194 -12.88 1.85 -2.89
CA LEU A 194 -14.08 1.23 -2.32
C LEU A 194 -15.38 1.86 -2.83
N LEU A 195 -15.36 3.16 -3.12
CA LEU A 195 -16.50 3.91 -3.63
C LEU A 195 -16.04 4.89 -4.71
N LYS A 196 -16.85 5.05 -5.77
CA LYS A 196 -16.62 6.03 -6.84
C LYS A 196 -17.93 6.70 -7.26
N GLY A 197 -17.90 8.00 -7.48
CA GLY A 197 -18.97 8.71 -8.18
C GLY A 197 -20.29 8.80 -7.41
N ALA A 198 -20.25 8.61 -6.10
CA ALA A 198 -21.40 8.78 -5.22
C ALA A 198 -21.58 10.23 -4.76
N GLY A 199 -20.62 11.11 -5.05
CA GLY A 199 -20.52 12.47 -4.52
C GLY A 199 -19.16 12.76 -3.86
N ARG A 200 -18.88 14.04 -3.62
CA ARG A 200 -17.58 14.49 -3.09
C ARG A 200 -17.41 14.04 -1.64
N VAL A 201 -16.44 13.21 -1.34
CA VAL A 201 -16.35 12.59 -0.01
C VAL A 201 -15.51 13.45 0.95
N ARG A 202 -16.17 14.07 1.94
CA ARG A 202 -15.59 14.99 2.91
C ARG A 202 -14.93 14.27 4.08
N ASP A 203 -15.61 13.30 4.67
CA ASP A 203 -15.15 12.69 5.91
C ASP A 203 -15.42 11.19 5.99
N ILE A 204 -14.65 10.51 6.83
CA ILE A 204 -14.77 9.08 7.11
C ILE A 204 -14.85 8.89 8.63
N ALA A 205 -15.76 8.03 9.08
CA ALA A 205 -15.78 7.51 10.42
C ALA A 205 -15.98 5.99 10.39
N ILE A 206 -15.45 5.27 11.38
CA ILE A 206 -15.61 3.82 11.49
C ILE A 206 -16.23 3.52 12.84
N ASP A 207 -17.35 2.80 12.86
CA ASP A 207 -18.04 2.44 14.11
C ASP A 207 -17.33 1.28 14.84
N PRO A 208 -17.80 0.86 16.04
CA PRO A 208 -17.21 -0.27 16.75
C PRO A 208 -17.37 -1.64 16.06
N SER A 209 -18.40 -1.84 15.22
CA SER A 209 -18.53 -3.08 14.44
C SER A 209 -17.52 -3.14 13.32
N GLY A 210 -17.09 -1.97 12.82
CA GLY A 210 -16.15 -1.82 11.72
C GLY A 210 -16.79 -1.29 10.44
N ALA A 211 -18.08 -0.95 10.46
CA ALA A 211 -18.73 -0.34 9.31
C ALA A 211 -18.15 1.06 9.05
N ILE A 212 -17.98 1.37 7.76
CA ILE A 212 -17.39 2.63 7.31
C ILE A 212 -18.53 3.60 6.99
N TYR A 213 -18.51 4.78 7.58
CA TYR A 213 -19.43 5.88 7.30
C TYR A 213 -18.69 6.94 6.51
N ALA A 214 -19.22 7.34 5.36
CA ALA A 214 -18.65 8.39 4.53
C ALA A 214 -19.63 9.55 4.40
N VAL A 215 -19.16 10.77 4.64
CA VAL A 215 -19.92 12.01 4.49
C VAL A 215 -19.68 12.58 3.10
N LEU A 216 -20.75 12.79 2.34
CA LEU A 216 -20.73 13.31 0.98
C LEU A 216 -21.12 14.79 0.96
N ASN A 217 -20.53 15.57 0.06
CA ASN A 217 -20.91 16.95 -0.24
C ASN A 217 -21.40 16.99 -1.69
N GLY A 218 -22.70 17.20 -1.87
CA GLY A 218 -23.41 16.89 -3.11
C GLY A 218 -23.39 15.37 -3.39
N PRO A 219 -24.36 14.57 -2.90
CA PRO A 219 -25.72 14.96 -2.52
C PRO A 219 -25.98 15.24 -1.02
N ASP A 220 -24.98 15.66 -0.23
CA ASP A 220 -25.11 15.99 1.21
C ASP A 220 -25.68 14.84 2.04
N MET A 221 -25.06 13.67 1.91
CA MET A 221 -25.54 12.41 2.47
C MET A 221 -24.46 11.73 3.32
N VAL A 222 -24.89 10.96 4.32
CA VAL A 222 -24.01 9.97 4.96
C VAL A 222 -24.33 8.60 4.37
N VAL A 223 -23.32 7.96 3.77
CA VAL A 223 -23.43 6.59 3.29
C VAL A 223 -22.74 5.65 4.25
N LYS A 224 -23.34 4.49 4.49
CA LYS A 224 -22.76 3.42 5.29
C LYS A 224 -22.29 2.31 4.35
N LEU A 225 -21.01 1.98 4.38
CA LEU A 225 -20.43 0.84 3.70
C LEU A 225 -20.31 -0.31 4.71
N THR A 226 -21.05 -1.38 4.45
CA THR A 226 -21.04 -2.63 5.20
C THR A 226 -20.63 -3.77 4.30
N ASN A 227 -20.23 -4.87 4.93
CA ASN A 227 -20.25 -6.15 4.27
C ASN A 227 -21.72 -6.62 4.20
N ASP A 228 -22.29 -6.78 3.01
CA ASP A 228 -23.71 -7.11 2.82
C ASP A 228 -24.08 -8.56 3.20
N GLY A 229 -23.13 -9.30 3.80
CA GLY A 229 -23.36 -10.68 4.20
C GLY A 229 -23.56 -11.62 3.01
N ALA A 230 -23.40 -11.14 1.76
CA ALA A 230 -23.08 -12.01 0.66
C ALA A 230 -21.69 -12.59 0.94
N ALA A 231 -21.69 -13.72 1.65
CA ALA A 231 -20.80 -14.78 1.27
C ALA A 231 -20.80 -14.81 -0.26
N ILE A 232 -19.62 -14.82 -0.87
CA ILE A 232 -19.50 -15.25 -2.27
C ILE A 232 -20.26 -16.59 -2.31
N VAL A 233 -21.44 -16.55 -2.92
CA VAL A 233 -22.40 -17.66 -2.90
C VAL A 233 -21.75 -18.80 -3.66
N SER A 234 -21.59 -19.91 -2.95
CA SER A 234 -21.10 -21.20 -3.40
C SER A 234 -19.87 -21.16 -4.30
N ALA A 235 -18.74 -21.62 -3.75
CA ALA A 235 -17.95 -22.59 -4.46
C ALA A 235 -18.92 -23.57 -5.14
N GLN A 236 -18.96 -23.56 -6.47
CA GLN A 236 -19.36 -24.75 -7.20
C GLN A 236 -18.51 -25.87 -6.62
N GLU A 237 -19.16 -26.90 -6.06
CA GLU A 237 -18.48 -28.10 -5.63
C GLU A 237 -17.52 -28.54 -6.76
N PRO A 238 -16.22 -28.71 -6.49
CA PRO A 238 -15.38 -29.40 -7.43
C PRO A 238 -15.86 -30.85 -7.43
N VAL A 239 -16.18 -31.28 -8.65
CA VAL A 239 -16.41 -32.67 -9.01
C VAL A 239 -15.28 -33.53 -8.43
N ALA A 240 -15.68 -34.48 -7.59
CA ALA A 240 -15.02 -35.73 -7.21
C ALA A 240 -13.47 -35.78 -7.18
N ASP A 241 -12.97 -35.92 -5.96
CA ASP A 241 -11.86 -36.81 -5.59
C ASP A 241 -10.45 -36.46 -6.13
N SER A 242 -9.77 -35.52 -5.48
CA SER A 242 -8.30 -35.56 -5.45
C SER A 242 -7.75 -35.05 -4.11
N LYS A 243 -6.76 -35.77 -3.56
CA LYS A 243 -6.05 -35.46 -2.32
C LYS A 243 -5.07 -34.27 -2.46
N ALA A 244 -5.18 -33.47 -3.52
CA ALA A 244 -4.23 -32.41 -3.83
C ALA A 244 -4.35 -31.21 -2.87
N PRO A 245 -3.23 -30.70 -2.31
CA PRO A 245 -3.24 -29.48 -1.53
C PRO A 245 -3.75 -28.26 -2.30
N ALA A 246 -4.41 -27.32 -1.61
CA ALA A 246 -5.21 -26.27 -2.24
C ALA A 246 -4.46 -25.37 -3.25
N ALA A 247 -3.18 -25.01 -3.03
CA ALA A 247 -2.42 -24.21 -3.98
C ALA A 247 -1.88 -25.02 -5.18
N LEU A 248 -1.87 -26.34 -5.08
CA LEU A 248 -1.33 -27.27 -6.08
C LEU A 248 -2.44 -28.08 -6.80
N ALA A 249 -3.71 -27.84 -6.46
CA ALA A 249 -4.85 -28.53 -7.05
C ALA A 249 -5.22 -28.03 -8.47
N PHE A 250 -4.29 -27.42 -9.19
CA PHE A 250 -4.51 -26.83 -10.51
C PHE A 250 -3.63 -27.49 -11.55
N GLU A 251 -4.09 -27.42 -12.80
CA GLU A 251 -3.28 -27.75 -13.97
C GLU A 251 -2.82 -26.47 -14.66
N MET A 252 -1.59 -26.52 -15.18
CA MET A 252 -0.99 -25.50 -16.04
C MET A 252 -0.36 -26.20 -17.24
N LYS A 253 0.39 -25.47 -18.05
CA LYS A 253 1.23 -26.06 -19.10
C LYS A 253 2.68 -25.62 -18.96
N THR A 254 3.59 -26.41 -19.51
CA THR A 254 4.97 -25.97 -19.77
C THR A 254 4.98 -24.85 -20.82
N LEU A 255 6.12 -24.21 -21.03
CA LEU A 255 6.29 -23.25 -22.14
C LEU A 255 5.97 -23.88 -23.50
N GLU A 256 6.26 -25.16 -23.69
CA GLU A 256 6.01 -25.92 -24.92
C GLU A 256 4.55 -26.32 -25.08
N GLY A 257 3.72 -26.14 -24.04
CA GLY A 257 2.29 -26.39 -24.07
C GLY A 257 1.87 -27.76 -23.54
N GLU A 258 2.78 -28.54 -22.97
CA GLU A 258 2.47 -29.83 -22.35
C GLU A 258 1.77 -29.63 -21.00
N PRO A 259 0.71 -30.40 -20.67
CA PRO A 259 -0.02 -30.25 -19.42
C PRO A 259 0.84 -30.64 -18.22
N VAL A 260 0.73 -29.85 -17.14
CA VAL A 260 1.42 -30.05 -15.86
C VAL A 260 0.39 -30.04 -14.74
N ASN A 261 0.24 -31.17 -14.05
CA ASN A 261 -0.54 -31.22 -12.81
C ASN A 261 0.36 -30.78 -11.64
N LEU A 262 0.03 -29.64 -11.01
CA LEU A 262 0.91 -29.04 -10.00
C LEU A 262 1.04 -29.92 -8.74
N ALA A 263 0.05 -30.75 -8.43
CA ALA A 263 0.12 -31.64 -7.27
C ALA A 263 1.07 -32.80 -7.51
N ASP A 264 1.03 -33.39 -8.72
CA ASP A 264 1.90 -34.50 -9.08
C ASP A 264 3.38 -34.08 -9.09
N GLU A 265 3.67 -32.87 -9.59
CA GLU A 265 5.04 -32.37 -9.70
C GLU A 265 5.61 -31.80 -8.39
N TYR A 266 4.78 -31.13 -7.58
CA TYR A 266 5.26 -30.28 -6.50
C TYR A 266 4.77 -30.64 -5.09
N ALA A 267 3.89 -31.64 -4.92
CA ALA A 267 3.42 -32.02 -3.58
C ALA A 267 4.58 -32.42 -2.65
N GLY A 268 4.55 -31.94 -1.40
CA GLY A 268 5.59 -32.19 -0.40
C GLY A 268 6.84 -31.31 -0.52
N LYS A 269 6.94 -30.51 -1.58
CA LYS A 269 8.02 -29.52 -1.80
C LYS A 269 7.61 -28.14 -1.28
N VAL A 270 8.58 -27.29 -1.02
CA VAL A 270 8.36 -25.86 -0.80
C VAL A 270 8.40 -25.19 -2.17
N VAL A 271 7.33 -24.50 -2.57
CA VAL A 271 7.19 -23.98 -3.94
C VAL A 271 7.14 -22.46 -3.92
N LEU A 272 7.92 -21.83 -4.80
CA LEU A 272 7.92 -20.39 -5.00
C LEU A 272 7.41 -20.05 -6.40
N PHE A 273 6.13 -19.69 -6.50
CA PHE A 273 5.57 -19.18 -7.75
C PHE A 273 5.95 -17.72 -7.97
N VAL A 274 6.47 -17.37 -9.15
CA VAL A 274 6.91 -16.01 -9.48
C VAL A 274 6.34 -15.58 -10.83
N ASN A 275 5.62 -14.46 -10.90
CA ASN A 275 5.09 -13.95 -12.19
C ASN A 275 6.16 -13.17 -12.96
N VAL A 276 6.97 -13.83 -13.76
CA VAL A 276 8.20 -13.25 -14.34
C VAL A 276 7.96 -12.49 -15.65
N ALA A 277 8.93 -11.67 -16.07
CA ALA A 277 8.91 -10.96 -17.34
C ALA A 277 10.33 -10.61 -17.88
N SER A 278 10.58 -10.81 -19.18
CA SER A 278 11.89 -10.67 -19.84
C SER A 278 12.34 -9.23 -20.09
N LYS A 279 11.42 -8.27 -20.20
CA LYS A 279 11.73 -6.84 -20.44
C LYS A 279 11.43 -5.96 -19.22
N CYS A 280 11.40 -6.56 -18.03
CA CYS A 280 11.16 -5.86 -16.79
C CYS A 280 12.44 -5.27 -16.16
N GLY A 281 12.31 -4.13 -15.48
CA GLY A 281 13.39 -3.57 -14.66
C GLY A 281 13.83 -4.48 -13.49
N TYR A 282 13.03 -5.49 -13.16
CA TYR A 282 13.33 -6.51 -12.15
C TYR A 282 13.97 -7.79 -12.71
N THR A 283 14.26 -7.86 -14.01
CA THR A 283 14.88 -9.05 -14.64
C THR A 283 16.19 -9.49 -13.98
N ARG A 284 16.94 -8.59 -13.34
CA ARG A 284 18.11 -8.96 -12.53
C ARG A 284 17.82 -9.96 -11.41
N GLN A 285 16.55 -10.12 -11.00
CA GLN A 285 16.15 -11.08 -9.98
C GLN A 285 16.20 -12.52 -10.47
N TYR A 286 16.20 -12.79 -11.79
CA TYR A 286 16.41 -14.16 -12.29
C TYR A 286 17.70 -14.78 -11.73
N ALA A 287 18.80 -14.03 -11.67
CA ALA A 287 20.05 -14.52 -11.09
C ALA A 287 19.91 -14.86 -9.60
N GLY A 288 19.15 -14.07 -8.84
CA GLY A 288 18.88 -14.36 -7.43
C GLY A 288 17.96 -15.56 -7.23
N LEU A 289 16.97 -15.73 -8.10
CA LEU A 289 16.09 -16.91 -8.10
C LEU A 289 16.90 -18.15 -8.46
N GLN A 290 17.73 -18.11 -9.50
CA GLN A 290 18.62 -19.20 -9.88
C GLN A 290 19.57 -19.59 -8.72
N ALA A 291 20.15 -18.61 -8.03
CA ALA A 291 20.99 -18.88 -6.87
C ALA A 291 20.23 -19.54 -5.70
N LEU A 292 18.94 -19.21 -5.50
CA LEU A 292 18.10 -19.92 -4.53
C LEU A 292 17.81 -21.36 -4.99
N ASN A 293 17.54 -21.56 -6.28
CA ASN A 293 17.34 -22.88 -6.88
C ASN A 293 18.56 -23.77 -6.64
N GLU A 294 19.74 -23.32 -7.06
CA GLU A 294 21.00 -24.05 -6.87
C GLU A 294 21.30 -24.37 -5.41
N LYS A 295 20.94 -23.47 -4.48
CA LYS A 295 21.24 -23.63 -3.07
C LYS A 295 20.29 -24.60 -2.35
N TYR A 296 19.00 -24.62 -2.73
CA TYR A 296 17.96 -25.29 -1.94
C TYR A 296 17.17 -26.36 -2.70
N ALA A 297 17.41 -26.59 -4.00
CA ALA A 297 16.72 -27.63 -4.79
C ALA A 297 16.84 -29.01 -4.13
N ASP A 298 18.05 -29.41 -3.72
CA ASP A 298 18.30 -30.67 -3.02
C ASP A 298 17.60 -30.78 -1.65
N GLN A 299 17.17 -29.66 -1.09
CA GLN A 299 16.41 -29.58 0.17
C GLN A 299 14.90 -29.56 -0.08
N GLY A 300 14.46 -29.57 -1.34
CA GLY A 300 13.07 -29.58 -1.77
C GLY A 300 12.44 -28.20 -1.93
N LEU A 301 13.23 -27.16 -2.25
CA LEU A 301 12.71 -25.91 -2.80
C LEU A 301 12.52 -26.05 -4.31
N GLU A 302 11.36 -25.64 -4.81
CA GLU A 302 11.11 -25.48 -6.25
C GLU A 302 10.77 -24.03 -6.55
N ILE A 303 11.39 -23.49 -7.58
CA ILE A 303 11.05 -22.17 -8.10
C ILE A 303 10.30 -22.36 -9.41
N VAL A 304 9.13 -21.72 -9.51
CA VAL A 304 8.27 -21.86 -10.68
C VAL A 304 8.02 -20.48 -11.27
N GLY A 305 8.70 -20.19 -12.38
CA GLY A 305 8.50 -18.97 -13.15
C GLY A 305 7.25 -19.08 -14.02
N VAL A 306 6.34 -18.12 -13.88
CA VAL A 306 5.13 -18.02 -14.71
C VAL A 306 5.14 -16.70 -15.47
N PRO A 307 5.50 -16.67 -16.75
CA PRO A 307 5.60 -15.43 -17.51
C PRO A 307 4.26 -14.69 -17.57
N CYS A 308 4.31 -13.36 -17.52
CA CYS A 308 3.12 -12.51 -17.60
C CYS A 308 3.36 -11.22 -18.38
N ASN A 309 2.48 -10.92 -19.34
CA ASN A 309 2.60 -9.71 -20.18
C ASN A 309 1.72 -8.54 -19.73
N GLN A 310 0.91 -8.69 -18.69
CA GLN A 310 -0.10 -7.70 -18.29
C GLN A 310 0.50 -6.39 -17.76
N PHE A 311 1.77 -6.40 -17.35
CA PHE A 311 2.44 -5.24 -16.74
C PHE A 311 3.39 -4.60 -17.74
N GLY A 312 2.93 -3.51 -18.36
CA GLY A 312 3.71 -2.70 -19.29
C GLY A 312 4.12 -3.42 -20.58
N GLY A 313 3.46 -4.54 -20.94
CA GLY A 313 3.81 -5.30 -22.13
C GLY A 313 5.24 -5.88 -22.09
N GLN A 314 5.74 -6.19 -20.89
CA GLN A 314 7.14 -6.54 -20.65
C GLN A 314 7.48 -8.02 -20.91
N GLU A 315 6.52 -8.83 -21.33
CA GLU A 315 6.72 -10.21 -21.78
C GLU A 315 6.05 -10.47 -23.15
N PRO A 316 6.45 -9.74 -24.20
CA PRO A 316 5.79 -9.81 -25.49
C PRO A 316 6.14 -11.07 -26.29
N GLY A 317 7.21 -11.79 -25.91
CA GLY A 317 7.76 -12.88 -26.71
C GLY A 317 6.91 -14.15 -26.73
N THR A 318 7.20 -15.02 -27.69
CA THR A 318 6.69 -16.40 -27.75
C THR A 318 7.28 -17.25 -26.62
N ALA A 319 6.73 -18.44 -26.38
CA ALA A 319 7.27 -19.34 -25.37
C ALA A 319 8.76 -19.71 -25.62
N GLU A 320 9.14 -19.95 -26.88
CA GLU A 320 10.52 -20.23 -27.28
C GLU A 320 11.45 -19.03 -27.03
N GLU A 321 11.00 -17.81 -27.32
CA GLU A 321 11.76 -16.59 -27.05
C GLU A 321 11.95 -16.35 -25.54
N ILE A 322 10.92 -16.67 -24.73
CA ILE A 322 10.97 -16.57 -23.27
C ILE A 322 11.96 -17.60 -22.70
N ALA A 323 11.86 -18.86 -23.13
CA ALA A 323 12.77 -19.93 -22.74
C ALA A 323 14.23 -19.59 -23.09
N THR A 324 14.45 -19.12 -24.33
CA THR A 324 15.77 -18.69 -24.81
C THR A 324 16.31 -17.53 -23.99
N PHE A 325 15.48 -16.53 -23.68
CA PHE A 325 15.90 -15.40 -22.86
C PHE A 325 16.33 -15.82 -21.46
N CYS A 326 15.52 -16.65 -20.79
CA CYS A 326 15.79 -17.08 -19.41
C CYS A 326 17.05 -17.94 -19.32
N SER A 327 17.21 -18.92 -20.23
CA SER A 327 18.37 -19.81 -20.28
C SER A 327 19.66 -19.06 -20.67
N THR A 328 19.67 -18.35 -21.80
CA THR A 328 20.92 -17.76 -22.32
C THR A 328 21.44 -16.57 -21.52
N LYS A 329 20.53 -15.78 -20.92
CA LYS A 329 20.91 -14.55 -20.22
C LYS A 329 21.19 -14.75 -18.73
N TYR A 330 20.47 -15.67 -18.10
CA TYR A 330 20.50 -15.86 -16.65
C TYR A 330 20.81 -17.29 -16.21
N GLY A 331 20.93 -18.24 -17.13
CA GLY A 331 21.18 -19.64 -16.79
C GLY A 331 20.06 -20.26 -15.96
N VAL A 332 18.81 -19.83 -16.20
CA VAL A 332 17.65 -20.34 -15.47
C VAL A 332 17.49 -21.83 -15.74
N ASP A 333 17.50 -22.61 -14.66
CA ASP A 333 17.35 -24.08 -14.65
C ASP A 333 16.15 -24.55 -13.80
N PHE A 334 15.41 -23.59 -13.24
CA PHE A 334 14.15 -23.87 -12.54
C PHE A 334 12.96 -23.85 -13.50
N ASP A 335 11.84 -24.44 -13.08
CA ASP A 335 10.69 -24.65 -13.94
C ASP A 335 10.07 -23.35 -14.46
N MET A 336 9.76 -23.35 -15.74
CA MET A 336 9.10 -22.26 -16.44
C MET A 336 7.81 -22.77 -17.08
N LEU A 337 6.69 -22.22 -16.63
CA LEU A 337 5.36 -22.56 -17.14
C LEU A 337 4.91 -21.60 -18.24
N GLU A 338 3.76 -21.90 -18.84
CA GLU A 338 3.16 -21.09 -19.90
C GLU A 338 2.91 -19.64 -19.45
N LYS A 339 2.93 -18.74 -20.43
CA LYS A 339 2.58 -17.34 -20.20
C LYS A 339 1.09 -17.22 -19.92
N VAL A 340 0.72 -16.66 -18.78
CA VAL A 340 -0.69 -16.51 -18.39
C VAL A 340 -1.06 -15.08 -18.02
N GLU A 341 -2.36 -14.83 -17.97
CA GLU A 341 -2.90 -13.68 -17.25
C GLU A 341 -2.96 -14.00 -15.76
N VAL A 342 -2.45 -13.07 -14.95
CA VAL A 342 -2.39 -13.20 -13.50
C VAL A 342 -3.37 -12.25 -12.80
N ASN A 343 -4.12 -11.45 -13.55
CA ASN A 343 -5.22 -10.58 -13.13
C ASN A 343 -6.33 -10.56 -14.19
N GLY A 344 -7.52 -10.06 -13.83
CA GLY A 344 -8.63 -9.85 -14.78
C GLY A 344 -9.45 -11.10 -15.07
N ASP A 345 -10.33 -11.01 -16.07
CA ASP A 345 -11.30 -12.08 -16.38
C ASP A 345 -10.60 -13.34 -16.95
N GLY A 346 -9.54 -13.15 -17.73
CA GLY A 346 -8.68 -14.21 -18.29
C GLY A 346 -7.68 -14.80 -17.30
N GLN A 347 -7.70 -14.37 -16.03
CA GLN A 347 -6.76 -14.83 -15.00
C GLN A 347 -6.73 -16.36 -14.87
N ALA A 348 -5.52 -16.94 -14.85
CA ALA A 348 -5.31 -18.36 -14.69
C ALA A 348 -5.90 -18.89 -13.37
N PRO A 349 -6.44 -20.12 -13.32
CA PRO A 349 -7.04 -20.69 -12.11
C PRO A 349 -6.13 -20.65 -10.87
N LEU A 350 -4.85 -21.02 -11.02
CA LEU A 350 -3.87 -20.90 -9.94
C LEU A 350 -3.80 -19.47 -9.41
N TYR A 351 -3.69 -18.48 -10.30
CA TYR A 351 -3.58 -17.08 -9.90
C TYR A 351 -4.89 -16.52 -9.34
N LYS A 352 -6.06 -17.03 -9.76
CA LYS A 352 -7.35 -16.74 -9.10
C LYS A 352 -7.28 -17.20 -7.64
N TYR A 353 -6.84 -18.42 -7.37
CA TYR A 353 -6.68 -18.93 -6.02
C TYR A 353 -5.65 -18.12 -5.22
N LEU A 354 -4.43 -17.95 -5.74
CA LEU A 354 -3.34 -17.23 -5.07
C LEU A 354 -3.76 -15.79 -4.70
N THR A 355 -4.47 -15.11 -5.59
CA THR A 355 -4.85 -13.70 -5.41
C THR A 355 -6.21 -13.48 -4.75
N LYS A 356 -7.08 -14.49 -4.61
CA LYS A 356 -8.42 -14.32 -4.01
C LYS A 356 -8.65 -15.17 -2.77
N GLU A 357 -8.20 -16.41 -2.80
CA GLU A 357 -8.58 -17.45 -1.83
C GLU A 357 -7.46 -17.77 -0.83
N SER A 358 -6.20 -17.57 -1.22
CA SER A 358 -5.07 -17.79 -0.32
C SER A 358 -5.11 -16.86 0.91
N PRO A 359 -4.37 -17.18 2.00
CA PRO A 359 -4.18 -16.27 3.13
C PRO A 359 -3.55 -14.90 2.76
N HIS A 360 -3.04 -14.77 1.53
CA HIS A 360 -2.35 -13.58 1.03
C HIS A 360 -3.03 -12.99 -0.23
N PRO A 361 -4.33 -12.60 -0.15
CA PRO A 361 -5.10 -12.16 -1.31
C PRO A 361 -4.68 -10.75 -1.80
N GLY A 362 -5.06 -10.43 -3.02
CA GLY A 362 -4.86 -9.15 -3.70
C GLY A 362 -4.42 -9.33 -5.15
N ALA A 363 -4.87 -8.46 -6.05
CA ALA A 363 -4.37 -8.43 -7.42
C ALA A 363 -2.85 -8.27 -7.47
N ILE A 364 -2.19 -8.94 -8.40
CA ILE A 364 -0.75 -8.81 -8.60
C ILE A 364 -0.45 -7.42 -9.13
N LYS A 365 0.56 -6.76 -8.57
CA LYS A 365 0.81 -5.34 -8.83
C LYS A 365 1.83 -5.13 -9.94
N TRP A 366 2.79 -6.03 -10.08
CA TRP A 366 3.81 -5.95 -11.10
C TRP A 366 4.47 -7.32 -11.34
N ASN A 367 5.34 -7.42 -12.34
CA ASN A 367 6.18 -8.61 -12.56
C ASN A 367 7.12 -8.86 -11.36
N PHE A 368 7.49 -10.12 -11.13
CA PHE A 368 8.35 -10.62 -10.05
C PHE A 368 7.73 -10.62 -8.65
N GLU A 369 6.41 -10.55 -8.55
CA GLU A 369 5.70 -10.87 -7.30
C GLU A 369 5.77 -12.38 -7.05
N LYS A 370 5.87 -12.78 -5.78
CA LYS A 370 6.20 -14.16 -5.39
C LYS A 370 5.19 -14.69 -4.40
N PHE A 371 4.81 -15.95 -4.54
CA PHE A 371 4.01 -16.68 -3.56
C PHE A 371 4.79 -17.89 -3.07
N LEU A 372 5.01 -17.95 -1.76
CA LEU A 372 5.66 -19.08 -1.11
C LEU A 372 4.60 -20.06 -0.61
N VAL A 373 4.72 -21.30 -1.01
CA VAL A 373 3.86 -22.42 -0.67
C VAL A 373 4.68 -23.42 0.13
N GLY A 374 4.19 -23.79 1.32
CA GLY A 374 4.87 -24.76 2.18
C GLY A 374 4.67 -26.20 1.68
N ARG A 375 5.36 -27.16 2.31
CA ARG A 375 5.27 -28.61 1.97
C ARG A 375 3.86 -29.19 2.05
N ASP A 376 3.02 -28.61 2.89
CA ASP A 376 1.60 -28.97 3.04
C ASP A 376 0.71 -28.36 1.94
N GLY A 377 1.32 -27.67 0.97
CA GLY A 377 0.70 -27.01 -0.17
C GLY A 377 -0.17 -25.81 0.19
N LYS A 378 -0.01 -25.24 1.39
CA LYS A 378 -0.63 -23.97 1.77
C LYS A 378 0.26 -22.81 1.41
N VAL A 379 -0.35 -21.71 0.95
CA VAL A 379 0.36 -20.46 0.73
C VAL A 379 0.71 -19.85 2.09
N VAL A 380 2.00 -19.75 2.38
CA VAL A 380 2.56 -19.30 3.66
C VAL A 380 3.16 -17.90 3.57
N GLY A 381 3.52 -17.43 2.37
CA GLY A 381 4.05 -16.09 2.16
C GLY A 381 3.69 -15.49 0.80
N ARG A 382 3.71 -14.16 0.72
CA ARG A 382 3.60 -13.39 -0.52
C ARG A 382 4.54 -12.20 -0.47
N TYR A 383 5.34 -12.02 -1.51
CA TYR A 383 6.42 -11.03 -1.54
C TYR A 383 6.29 -10.14 -2.76
N ALA A 384 6.28 -8.83 -2.53
CA ALA A 384 6.18 -7.84 -3.59
C ALA A 384 7.36 -7.92 -4.58
N SER A 385 7.15 -7.41 -5.79
CA SER A 385 8.17 -7.37 -6.85
C SER A 385 9.51 -6.80 -6.42
N GLY A 386 9.53 -5.82 -5.51
CA GLY A 386 10.76 -5.20 -5.01
C GLY A 386 11.57 -6.03 -4.02
N VAL A 387 10.98 -7.09 -3.45
CA VAL A 387 11.68 -8.01 -2.53
C VAL A 387 12.66 -8.84 -3.35
N ALA A 388 13.95 -8.60 -3.14
CA ALA A 388 15.02 -9.30 -3.83
C ALA A 388 15.08 -10.77 -3.37
N PRO A 389 15.45 -11.72 -4.23
CA PRO A 389 15.56 -13.12 -3.83
C PRO A 389 16.59 -13.39 -2.72
N GLY A 390 17.58 -12.51 -2.57
CA GLY A 390 18.56 -12.57 -1.47
C GLY A 390 18.20 -11.74 -0.24
N ASP A 391 16.98 -11.21 -0.17
CA ASP A 391 16.52 -10.49 1.03
C ASP A 391 16.48 -11.44 2.24
N ALA A 392 17.02 -10.99 3.37
CA ALA A 392 17.26 -11.85 4.52
C ALA A 392 15.96 -12.41 5.13
N ASP A 393 14.90 -11.62 5.20
CA ASP A 393 13.62 -12.04 5.76
C ASP A 393 12.92 -13.01 4.80
N PHE A 394 13.00 -12.74 3.49
CA PHE A 394 12.47 -13.65 2.46
C PHE A 394 13.17 -15.02 2.47
N VAL A 395 14.50 -15.04 2.56
CA VAL A 395 15.27 -16.28 2.65
C VAL A 395 14.96 -17.02 3.95
N ALA A 396 14.84 -16.32 5.08
CA ALA A 396 14.50 -16.93 6.36
C ALA A 396 13.12 -17.61 6.34
N ASP A 397 12.13 -17.03 5.65
CA ASP A 397 10.83 -17.67 5.46
C ASP A 397 10.94 -18.96 4.63
N ILE A 398 11.74 -18.96 3.55
CA ILE A 398 11.99 -20.17 2.75
C ILE A 398 12.64 -21.25 3.62
N GLU A 399 13.71 -20.92 4.34
CA GLU A 399 14.44 -21.86 5.20
C GLU A 399 13.55 -22.44 6.31
N LYS A 400 12.67 -21.60 6.88
CA LYS A 400 11.68 -22.03 7.87
C LYS A 400 10.72 -23.07 7.31
N GLU A 401 10.27 -22.93 6.07
CA GLU A 401 9.39 -23.91 5.43
C GLU A 401 10.15 -25.18 5.02
N LEU A 402 11.39 -25.05 4.55
CA LEU A 402 12.23 -26.19 4.19
C LEU A 402 12.56 -27.07 5.40
N ALA A 403 12.73 -26.46 6.57
CA ALA A 403 12.98 -27.16 7.84
C ALA A 403 11.78 -27.96 8.37
N LYS A 404 10.57 -27.74 7.84
CA LYS A 404 9.39 -28.55 8.18
C LYS A 404 9.52 -29.92 7.52
N LYS A 405 9.20 -30.96 8.28
CA LYS A 405 9.22 -32.36 7.83
C LYS A 405 7.89 -32.78 7.23
#